data_AF-A0A7V5XCT4-F1
#
_entry.id   AF-A0A7V5XCT4-F1
#
_cell.length_a   1.000
_cell.length_b   1.000
_cell.length_c   1.000
_cell.angle_alpha   90.00
_cell.angle_beta   90.00
_cell.angle_gamma   90.00
#
_symmetry.space_group_name_H-M   'P 1'
#
loop_
_entity.id
_entity.type
_entity.pdbx_description
1 polymer ?
#
loop_
_entity_poly.entity_id
_entity_poly.type
_entity_poly.pdbx_seq_one_letter_code
_entity_poly.pdbx_strand_id
1 'polypeptide(L)'
;DLDISEDQLVNNLMFATEKPHETMRIAMPQSDAEHWFGQAPPDLTLIARSRGTDYLYNYLRSFYLDDTRPTGVNNLVFPSPSMPHVLWELQGLQRAVIEEDESGHEVVKLEQVTEGTLSPEEYDEFVRDLVNFLAYTGEPVQLERRRLGIWVLVFLLVFGLFAYMLKAEYWKDVK
;
A
#
# COMPACT_ATOMS: atom_id res chain seq x y z
N ASP A 1 -6.25 2.19 -19.81
CA ASP A 1 -5.58 2.00 -18.52
C ASP A 1 -6.41 2.75 -17.48
N LEU A 2 -7.26 2.05 -16.71
CA LEU A 2 -8.47 2.52 -16.01
C LEU A 2 -9.74 2.79 -16.85
N ASP A 3 -9.64 3.06 -18.16
CA ASP A 3 -10.79 3.21 -19.08
C ASP A 3 -11.82 4.29 -18.65
N ILE A 4 -11.34 5.31 -17.94
CA ILE A 4 -12.15 6.45 -17.47
C ILE A 4 -12.21 7.49 -18.59
N SER A 5 -13.42 7.93 -18.95
CA SER A 5 -13.56 9.01 -19.93
C SER A 5 -13.12 10.36 -19.35
N GLU A 6 -12.68 11.28 -20.20
CA GLU A 6 -12.28 12.63 -19.77
C GLU A 6 -13.43 13.36 -19.08
N ASP A 7 -14.66 13.16 -19.55
CA ASP A 7 -15.87 13.70 -18.91
C ASP A 7 -16.09 13.11 -17.51
N GLN A 8 -15.84 11.82 -17.30
CA GLN A 8 -15.96 11.20 -15.98
C GLN A 8 -14.86 11.69 -15.04
N LEU A 9 -13.65 11.91 -15.55
CA LEU A 9 -12.53 12.45 -14.79
C LEU A 9 -12.84 13.87 -14.29
N VAL A 10 -13.29 14.75 -15.18
CA VAL A 10 -13.58 16.15 -14.84
C VAL A 10 -14.75 16.24 -13.87
N ASN A 11 -15.84 15.50 -14.11
CA ASN A 11 -17.04 15.62 -13.29
C ASN A 11 -16.95 14.95 -11.92
N ASN A 12 -16.19 13.85 -11.78
CA ASN A 12 -16.21 13.03 -10.56
C ASN A 12 -14.86 12.93 -9.83
N LEU A 13 -13.74 13.36 -10.44
CA LEU A 13 -12.40 13.12 -9.87
C LEU A 13 -11.55 14.39 -9.77
N MET A 14 -11.91 15.48 -10.46
CA MET A 14 -11.21 16.77 -10.39
C MET A 14 -11.84 17.76 -9.39
N PHE A 15 -11.84 17.41 -8.10
CA PHE A 15 -12.40 18.30 -7.06
C PHE A 15 -11.49 19.45 -6.65
N ALA A 16 -10.17 19.25 -6.75
CA ALA A 16 -9.15 20.14 -6.20
C ALA A 16 -8.14 20.65 -7.24
N THR A 17 -8.39 20.37 -8.53
CA THR A 17 -7.44 20.64 -9.62
C THR A 17 -8.17 21.17 -10.84
N GLU A 18 -7.59 22.16 -11.52
CA GLU A 18 -8.19 22.76 -12.73
C GLU A 18 -7.81 21.99 -13.99
N LYS A 19 -6.70 21.25 -13.95
CA LYS A 19 -6.18 20.51 -15.10
C LYS A 19 -6.01 19.02 -14.76
N PRO A 20 -6.29 18.11 -15.71
CA PRO A 20 -6.14 16.67 -15.50
C PRO A 20 -4.74 16.22 -15.06
N HIS A 21 -3.70 16.98 -15.41
CA HIS A 21 -2.29 16.64 -15.18
C HIS A 21 -1.67 17.39 -13.99
N GLU A 22 -2.44 18.16 -13.23
CA GLU A 22 -1.92 18.90 -12.07
C GLU A 22 -1.90 18.01 -10.81
N THR A 23 -0.84 18.17 -10.01
CA THR A 23 -0.63 17.37 -8.79
C THR A 23 -1.63 17.74 -7.73
N MET A 24 -2.26 16.75 -7.11
CA MET A 24 -3.11 16.97 -5.93
C MET A 24 -2.26 17.49 -4.77
N ARG A 25 -2.73 18.53 -4.11
CA ARG A 25 -2.12 19.04 -2.87
C ARG A 25 -2.96 18.61 -1.68
N ILE A 26 -2.31 18.21 -0.60
CA ILE A 26 -3.00 17.96 0.67
C ILE A 26 -3.51 19.28 1.24
N ALA A 27 -4.75 19.28 1.74
CA ALA A 27 -5.36 20.47 2.35
C ALA A 27 -4.78 20.78 3.74
N MET A 28 -4.13 19.82 4.39
CA MET A 28 -3.59 19.93 5.75
C MET A 28 -2.13 20.41 5.72
N PRO A 29 -1.80 21.59 6.27
CA PRO A 29 -0.42 22.04 6.44
C PRO A 29 0.35 21.15 7.42
N GLN A 30 1.64 20.97 7.18
CA GLN A 30 2.49 20.11 8.01
C GLN A 30 2.54 20.55 9.48
N SER A 31 2.61 21.85 9.74
CA SER A 31 2.63 22.42 11.10
C SER A 31 1.38 22.04 11.91
N ASP A 32 0.22 22.07 11.25
CA ASP A 32 -1.06 21.81 11.89
C ASP A 32 -1.22 20.31 12.14
N ALA A 33 -0.74 19.50 11.19
CA ALA A 33 -0.71 18.05 11.34
C ALA A 33 0.17 17.59 12.50
N GLU A 34 1.35 18.19 12.66
CA GLU A 34 2.24 17.95 13.81
C GLU A 34 1.59 18.40 15.12
N HIS A 35 0.85 19.51 15.11
CA HIS A 35 0.15 19.98 16.31
C HIS A 35 -1.00 19.06 16.73
N TRP A 36 -1.79 18.56 15.78
CA TRP A 36 -2.97 17.74 16.07
C TRP A 36 -2.66 16.25 16.29
N PHE A 37 -1.72 15.69 15.52
CA PHE A 37 -1.42 14.26 15.53
C PHE A 37 -0.01 13.95 16.06
N GLY A 38 0.78 14.96 16.45
CA GLY A 38 2.15 14.80 16.92
C GLY A 38 3.18 14.51 15.81
N GLN A 39 2.72 14.08 14.64
CA GLN A 39 3.56 13.84 13.46
C GLN A 39 2.78 14.12 12.18
N ALA A 40 3.46 14.64 11.18
CA ALA A 40 2.90 14.81 9.85
C ALA A 40 2.54 13.45 9.20
N PRO A 41 1.33 13.30 8.64
CA PRO A 41 0.94 12.13 7.87
C PRO A 41 1.92 11.88 6.70
N PRO A 42 2.24 10.61 6.41
CA PRO A 42 3.10 10.27 5.28
C PRO A 42 2.39 10.51 3.95
N ASP A 43 3.17 10.79 2.91
CA ASP A 43 2.68 10.85 1.53
C ASP A 43 2.30 9.45 1.04
N LEU A 44 1.08 9.31 0.55
CA LEU A 44 0.54 8.04 0.04
C LEU A 44 0.97 7.74 -1.40
N THR A 45 1.53 8.72 -2.13
CA THR A 45 1.90 8.59 -3.55
C THR A 45 2.80 7.38 -3.81
N LEU A 46 3.72 7.05 -2.91
CA LEU A 46 4.66 5.93 -3.05
C LEU A 46 4.63 4.95 -1.88
N ILE A 47 3.62 5.02 -1.01
CA ILE A 47 3.61 4.25 0.24
C ILE A 47 3.52 2.74 0.00
N ALA A 48 2.74 2.32 -1.00
CA ALA A 48 2.61 0.92 -1.40
C ALA A 48 3.96 0.33 -1.85
N ARG A 49 4.82 1.15 -2.48
CA ARG A 49 6.18 0.75 -2.86
C ARG A 49 7.13 0.74 -1.67
N SER A 50 7.01 1.70 -0.76
CA SER A 50 7.91 1.82 0.40
C SER A 50 7.68 0.74 1.46
N ARG A 51 6.41 0.34 1.68
CA ARG A 51 6.04 -0.59 2.76
C ARG A 51 5.55 -1.95 2.26
N GLY A 52 5.12 -2.04 1.02
CA GLY A 52 4.48 -3.23 0.45
C GLY A 52 2.96 -3.20 0.60
N THR A 53 2.27 -3.89 -0.32
CA THR A 53 0.81 -3.99 -0.34
C THR A 53 0.27 -4.79 0.85
N ASP A 54 0.93 -5.89 1.20
CA ASP A 54 0.51 -6.75 2.32
C ASP A 54 0.59 -6.02 3.66
N TYR A 55 1.59 -5.15 3.82
CA TYR A 55 1.70 -4.30 5.00
C TYR A 55 0.50 -3.35 5.09
N LEU A 56 0.15 -2.66 4.00
CA LEU A 56 -0.98 -1.73 3.99
C LEU A 56 -2.31 -2.43 4.21
N TYR A 57 -2.50 -3.59 3.58
CA TYR A 57 -3.69 -4.41 3.73
C TYR A 57 -3.89 -4.83 5.19
N ASN A 58 -2.85 -5.38 5.82
CA ASN A 58 -2.94 -5.79 7.22
C ASN A 58 -3.01 -4.59 8.17
N TYR A 59 -2.33 -3.48 7.86
CA TYR A 59 -2.39 -2.25 8.65
C TYR A 59 -3.82 -1.70 8.71
N LEU A 60 -4.52 -1.60 7.57
CA LEU A 60 -5.89 -1.07 7.54
C LEU A 60 -6.93 -2.00 8.18
N ARG A 61 -6.64 -3.30 8.31
CA ARG A 61 -7.54 -4.30 8.91
C ARG A 61 -7.33 -4.54 10.40
N SER A 62 -6.16 -4.22 10.93
CA SER A 62 -5.76 -4.65 12.28
C SER A 62 -5.93 -3.57 13.36
N PHE A 63 -6.86 -2.62 13.14
CA PHE A 63 -7.21 -1.64 14.16
C PHE A 63 -8.11 -2.25 15.24
N TYR A 64 -7.81 -1.96 16.50
CA TYR A 64 -8.60 -2.41 17.63
C TYR A 64 -8.72 -1.31 18.69
N LEU A 65 -9.75 -1.40 19.52
CA LEU A 65 -10.02 -0.46 20.61
C LEU A 65 -8.98 -0.56 21.71
N ASP A 66 -8.45 0.60 22.10
CA ASP A 66 -7.48 0.75 23.18
C ASP A 66 -7.66 2.12 23.84
N ASP A 67 -8.32 2.13 25.00
CA ASP A 67 -8.64 3.35 25.75
C ASP A 67 -7.39 4.06 26.32
N THR A 68 -6.22 3.41 26.29
CA THR A 68 -4.96 4.04 26.71
C THR A 68 -4.42 5.02 25.67
N ARG A 69 -4.89 4.92 24.42
CA ARG A 69 -4.45 5.73 23.29
C ARG A 69 -5.27 7.02 23.19
N PRO A 70 -4.67 8.17 22.83
CA PRO A 70 -5.41 9.41 22.63
C PRO A 70 -6.52 9.31 21.57
N THR A 71 -6.35 8.44 20.58
CA THR A 71 -7.30 8.17 19.49
C THR A 71 -8.30 7.06 19.82
N GLY A 72 -8.19 6.41 20.99
CA GLY A 72 -9.03 5.28 21.40
C GLY A 72 -8.79 3.98 20.62
N VAL A 73 -7.81 3.95 19.72
CA VAL A 73 -7.50 2.78 18.90
C VAL A 73 -5.99 2.53 18.82
N ASN A 74 -5.64 1.27 18.63
CA ASN A 74 -4.29 0.78 18.43
C ASN A 74 -4.26 -0.23 17.27
N ASN A 75 -3.09 -0.71 16.89
CA ASN A 75 -2.91 -1.53 15.69
C ASN A 75 -1.88 -2.65 15.91
N LEU A 76 -2.15 -3.84 15.38
CA LEU A 76 -1.28 -5.02 15.57
C LEU A 76 -0.01 -4.97 14.71
N VAL A 77 -0.12 -4.41 13.50
CA VAL A 77 1.01 -4.34 12.54
C VAL A 77 1.95 -3.19 12.88
N PHE A 78 1.40 -2.05 13.29
CA PHE A 78 2.17 -0.89 13.69
C PHE A 78 1.65 -0.35 15.04
N PRO A 79 2.26 -0.78 16.15
CA PRO A 79 1.82 -0.40 17.48
C PRO A 79 1.84 1.10 17.69
N SER A 80 0.86 1.60 18.42
CA SER A 80 0.75 3.01 18.81
C SER A 80 0.74 3.99 17.64
N PRO A 81 -0.14 3.81 16.63
CA PRO A 81 -0.29 4.79 15.57
C PRO A 81 -0.77 6.13 16.16
N SER A 82 -0.27 7.23 15.60
CA SER A 82 -0.80 8.58 15.88
C SER A 82 -2.08 8.87 15.10
N MET A 83 -2.40 8.03 14.10
CA MET A 83 -3.54 8.14 13.23
C MET A 83 -4.77 7.46 13.86
N PRO A 84 -5.95 8.10 13.85
CA PRO A 84 -7.20 7.43 14.20
C PRO A 84 -7.61 6.43 13.11
N HIS A 85 -8.48 5.47 13.43
CA HIS A 85 -8.97 4.53 12.44
C HIS A 85 -9.93 5.25 11.48
N VAL A 86 -9.49 5.59 10.27
CA VAL A 86 -10.27 6.38 9.30
C VAL A 86 -11.44 5.59 8.70
N LEU A 87 -11.31 4.26 8.61
CA LEU A 87 -12.33 3.39 7.99
C LEU A 87 -13.25 2.73 9.04
N TRP A 88 -13.33 3.29 10.25
CA TRP A 88 -14.06 2.72 11.37
C TRP A 88 -15.57 2.56 11.10
N GLU A 89 -16.18 3.44 10.30
CA GLU A 89 -17.58 3.33 9.91
C GLU A 89 -17.80 2.13 8.97
N LEU A 90 -16.82 1.84 8.11
CA LEU A 90 -16.90 0.73 7.15
C LEU A 90 -16.63 -0.61 7.83
N GLN A 91 -15.57 -0.69 8.63
CA GLN A 91 -15.13 -1.92 9.30
C GLN A 91 -15.96 -2.25 10.54
N GLY A 92 -16.42 -1.21 11.24
CA GLY A 92 -16.85 -1.31 12.62
C GLY A 92 -15.66 -1.32 13.60
N LEU A 93 -15.96 -1.49 14.88
CA LEU A 93 -14.95 -1.49 15.95
C LEU A 93 -14.63 -2.91 16.38
N GLN A 94 -13.34 -3.17 16.63
CA GLN A 94 -12.84 -4.47 17.05
C GLN A 94 -12.12 -4.39 18.40
N ARG A 95 -12.06 -5.50 19.13
CA ARG A 95 -11.28 -5.64 20.35
C ARG A 95 -10.28 -6.77 20.19
N ALA A 96 -9.07 -6.56 20.70
CA ALA A 96 -8.05 -7.59 20.78
C ALA A 96 -8.33 -8.54 21.95
N VAL A 97 -8.56 -9.82 21.65
CA VAL A 97 -8.65 -10.92 22.61
C VAL A 97 -7.38 -11.76 22.47
N ILE A 98 -6.67 -11.95 23.57
CA ILE A 98 -5.46 -12.76 23.62
C ILE A 98 -5.91 -14.19 23.90
N GLU A 99 -5.74 -15.08 22.91
CA GLU A 99 -5.95 -16.53 23.06
C GLU A 99 -4.59 -17.23 23.09
N GLU A 100 -4.41 -18.20 23.97
CA GLU A 100 -3.24 -19.09 23.94
C GLU A 100 -3.52 -20.24 22.97
N ASP A 101 -2.68 -20.39 21.95
CA ASP A 101 -2.76 -21.50 21.01
C ASP A 101 -2.35 -22.83 21.67
N GLU A 102 -2.67 -23.97 21.06
CA GLU A 102 -2.35 -25.32 21.58
C GLU A 102 -0.83 -25.55 21.79
N SER A 103 0.00 -24.67 21.23
CA SER A 103 1.46 -24.66 21.36
C SER A 103 1.99 -23.68 22.44
N GLY A 104 1.11 -23.03 23.21
CA GLY A 104 1.48 -22.07 24.25
C GLY A 104 1.96 -20.71 23.72
N HIS A 105 1.63 -20.36 22.47
CA HIS A 105 1.90 -19.04 21.91
C HIS A 105 0.69 -18.14 22.09
N GLU A 106 0.91 -16.91 22.54
CA GLU A 106 -0.13 -15.86 22.61
C GLU A 106 -0.49 -15.41 21.19
N VAL A 107 -1.71 -15.69 20.76
CA VAL A 107 -2.27 -15.25 19.49
C VAL A 107 -3.31 -14.18 19.78
N VAL A 108 -3.11 -13.00 19.20
CA VAL A 108 -4.07 -11.90 19.31
C VAL A 108 -5.13 -12.07 18.21
N LYS A 109 -6.36 -12.35 18.62
CA LYS A 109 -7.52 -12.44 17.75
C LYS A 109 -8.36 -11.17 17.88
N LEU A 110 -8.93 -10.73 16.76
CA LEU A 110 -9.79 -9.54 16.73
C LEU A 110 -11.26 -9.96 16.71
N GLU A 111 -11.99 -9.55 17.73
CA GLU A 111 -13.44 -9.76 17.82
C GLU A 111 -14.19 -8.46 17.51
N GLN A 112 -15.24 -8.55 16.69
CA GLN A 112 -16.05 -7.38 16.32
C GLN A 112 -16.97 -6.99 17.48
N VAL A 113 -16.86 -5.75 17.93
CA VAL A 113 -17.66 -5.15 19.01
C VAL A 113 -18.85 -4.40 18.45
N THR A 114 -18.67 -3.74 17.30
CA THR A 114 -19.70 -2.97 16.62
C THR A 114 -19.66 -3.29 15.14
N GLU A 115 -20.81 -3.54 14.54
CA GLU A 115 -20.94 -3.78 13.11
C GLU A 115 -20.66 -2.49 12.34
N GLY A 116 -19.85 -2.60 11.27
CA GLY A 116 -19.67 -1.53 10.30
C GLY A 116 -20.77 -1.55 9.24
N THR A 117 -20.68 -0.62 8.28
CA THR A 117 -21.58 -0.64 7.12
C THR A 117 -21.30 -1.77 6.14
N LEU A 118 -20.09 -2.34 6.16
CA LEU A 118 -19.69 -3.47 5.32
C LEU A 118 -19.57 -4.75 6.15
N SER A 119 -19.85 -5.90 5.53
CA SER A 119 -19.50 -7.18 6.15
C SER A 119 -17.98 -7.33 6.27
N PRO A 120 -17.46 -8.22 7.13
CA PRO A 120 -16.02 -8.49 7.21
C PRO A 120 -15.40 -8.87 5.85
N GLU A 121 -16.10 -9.66 5.04
CA GLU A 121 -15.65 -10.07 3.70
C GLU A 121 -15.65 -8.90 2.71
N GLU A 122 -16.71 -8.09 2.73
CA GLU A 122 -16.81 -6.89 1.88
C GLU A 122 -15.74 -5.84 2.25
N TYR A 123 -15.46 -5.69 3.54
CA TYR A 123 -14.39 -4.81 4.00
C TYR A 123 -13.01 -5.31 3.55
N ASP A 124 -12.78 -6.62 3.62
CA ASP A 124 -11.53 -7.23 3.12
C ASP A 124 -11.34 -6.98 1.62
N GLU A 125 -12.40 -7.13 0.82
CA GLU A 125 -12.38 -6.80 -0.61
C GLU A 125 -12.14 -5.30 -0.84
N PHE A 126 -12.83 -4.43 -0.10
CA PHE A 126 -12.66 -2.99 -0.19
C PHE A 126 -11.22 -2.54 0.11
N VAL A 127 -10.62 -3.04 1.21
CA VAL A 127 -9.25 -2.70 1.58
C VAL A 127 -8.27 -3.24 0.55
N ARG A 128 -8.50 -4.46 0.03
CA ARG A 128 -7.67 -5.03 -1.03
C ARG A 128 -7.71 -4.17 -2.30
N ASP A 129 -8.88 -3.72 -2.71
CA ASP A 129 -9.02 -2.85 -3.89
C ASP A 129 -8.41 -1.47 -3.67
N LEU A 130 -8.57 -0.90 -2.47
CA LEU A 130 -7.93 0.35 -2.09
C LEU A 130 -6.40 0.24 -2.15
N VAL A 131 -5.83 -0.84 -1.62
CA VAL A 131 -4.38 -1.09 -1.65
C VAL A 131 -3.89 -1.35 -3.07
N ASN A 132 -4.66 -2.07 -3.88
CA ASN A 132 -4.35 -2.27 -5.31
C ASN A 132 -4.32 -0.94 -6.06
N PHE A 133 -5.27 -0.05 -5.77
CA PHE A 133 -5.30 1.30 -6.32
C PHE A 133 -4.06 2.11 -5.90
N LEU A 134 -3.67 2.06 -4.63
CA LEU A 134 -2.44 2.71 -4.13
C LEU A 134 -1.17 2.13 -4.79
N ALA A 135 -1.15 0.81 -5.05
CA ALA A 135 -0.04 0.17 -5.75
C ALA A 135 0.05 0.59 -7.23
N TYR A 136 -1.10 0.68 -7.90
CA TYR A 136 -1.19 1.14 -9.28
C TYR A 136 -0.76 2.61 -9.42
N THR A 137 -1.28 3.50 -8.57
CA THR A 137 -0.94 4.93 -8.60
C THR A 137 0.53 5.19 -8.30
N GLY A 138 1.14 4.41 -7.40
CA GLY A 138 2.58 4.50 -7.14
C GLY A 138 3.48 3.90 -8.22
N GLU A 139 2.95 3.05 -9.11
CA GLU A 139 3.71 2.43 -10.20
C GLU A 139 2.84 2.05 -11.42
N PRO A 140 2.33 3.03 -12.19
CA PRO A 140 1.36 2.77 -13.26
C PRO A 140 1.96 1.91 -14.41
N VAL A 141 3.26 2.06 -14.66
CA VAL A 141 3.98 1.33 -15.73
C VAL A 141 4.55 -0.03 -15.29
N GLN A 142 4.09 -0.58 -14.17
CA GLN A 142 4.64 -1.83 -13.60
C GLN A 142 4.61 -3.00 -14.60
N LEU A 143 3.48 -3.20 -15.28
CA LEU A 143 3.28 -4.31 -16.23
C LEU A 143 4.19 -4.17 -17.46
N GLU A 144 4.29 -2.96 -18.01
CA GLU A 144 5.18 -2.67 -19.14
C GLU A 144 6.65 -2.90 -18.76
N ARG A 145 7.06 -2.45 -17.58
CA ARG A 145 8.42 -2.65 -17.06
C ARG A 145 8.76 -4.13 -16.93
N ARG A 146 7.85 -4.95 -16.38
CA ARG A 146 8.06 -6.40 -16.25
C ARG A 146 8.17 -7.08 -17.62
N ARG A 147 7.28 -6.73 -18.56
CA ARG A 147 7.31 -7.25 -19.93
C ARG A 147 8.61 -6.90 -20.63
N LEU A 148 9.04 -5.63 -20.57
CA LEU A 148 10.29 -5.17 -21.17
C LEU A 148 11.50 -5.83 -20.51
N GLY A 149 11.48 -5.97 -19.18
CA GLY A 149 12.54 -6.63 -18.42
C GLY A 149 12.81 -8.07 -18.88
N ILE A 150 11.77 -8.85 -19.17
CA ILE A 150 11.92 -10.21 -19.70
C ILE A 150 12.67 -10.19 -21.05
N TRP A 151 12.28 -9.29 -21.96
CA TRP A 151 12.94 -9.15 -23.26
C TRP A 151 14.40 -8.70 -23.14
N VAL A 152 14.68 -7.77 -22.22
CA VAL A 152 16.06 -7.32 -21.93
C VAL A 152 16.90 -8.46 -21.37
N LEU A 153 16.37 -9.27 -20.44
CA LEU A 153 17.09 -10.42 -19.89
C LEU A 153 17.40 -11.47 -20.96
N VAL A 154 16.45 -11.76 -21.85
CA VAL A 154 16.69 -12.68 -22.99
C VAL A 154 17.75 -12.14 -23.92
N PHE A 155 17.68 -10.85 -24.27
CA PHE A 155 18.69 -10.19 -25.10
C PHE A 155 20.08 -10.25 -24.46
N LEU A 156 20.20 -9.94 -23.17
CA LEU A 156 21.47 -9.98 -22.43
C LEU A 156 22.03 -11.40 -22.33
N LEU A 157 21.18 -12.42 -22.21
CA LEU A 157 21.62 -13.82 -22.21
C LEU A 157 22.21 -14.22 -23.56
N VAL A 158 21.51 -13.90 -24.65
CA VAL A 158 21.98 -14.20 -26.02
C VAL A 158 23.24 -13.41 -26.35
N PHE A 159 23.24 -12.11 -26.08
CA PHE A 159 24.41 -11.26 -26.27
C PHE A 159 25.57 -11.71 -25.38
N GLY A 160 25.30 -12.11 -24.14
CA GLY A 160 26.28 -12.65 -23.21
C GLY A 160 26.94 -13.93 -23.73
N LEU A 161 26.18 -14.81 -24.40
CA LEU A 161 26.73 -15.99 -25.08
C LEU A 161 27.70 -15.59 -26.20
N PHE A 162 27.30 -14.65 -27.08
CA PHE A 162 28.17 -14.17 -28.16
C PHE A 162 29.41 -13.44 -27.64
N ALA A 163 29.27 -12.59 -26.63
CA ALA A 163 30.38 -11.91 -25.99
C ALA A 163 31.33 -12.89 -25.30
N TYR A 164 30.80 -13.96 -24.69
CA TYR A 164 31.60 -15.03 -24.12
C TYR A 164 32.38 -15.80 -25.18
N MET A 165 31.75 -16.17 -26.29
CA MET A 165 32.44 -16.81 -27.42
C MET A 165 33.53 -15.91 -28.00
N LEU A 166 33.24 -14.61 -28.15
CA LEU A 166 34.21 -13.62 -28.62
C LEU A 166 35.40 -13.50 -27.67
N LYS A 167 35.15 -13.40 -26.35
CA LYS A 167 36.19 -13.41 -25.32
C LYS A 167 37.05 -14.68 -25.43
N ALA A 168 36.41 -15.84 -25.55
CA ALA A 168 37.10 -17.11 -25.65
C ALA A 168 38.03 -17.17 -26.88
N GLU A 169 37.62 -16.58 -28.00
CA GLU A 169 38.47 -16.47 -29.20
C GLU A 169 39.68 -15.57 -28.97
N TYR A 170 39.47 -14.33 -28.51
CA TYR A 170 40.58 -13.38 -28.27
C TYR A 170 41.59 -13.85 -27.22
N TRP A 171 41.14 -14.63 -26.24
CA TRP A 171 42.01 -15.16 -25.19
C TRP A 171 42.83 -16.39 -25.61
N LYS A 172 42.60 -16.94 -26.82
CA LYS A 172 43.49 -17.98 -27.37
C LYS A 172 44.87 -17.44 -27.71
N ASP A 173 44.98 -16.19 -28.15
CA ASP A 173 46.25 -15.60 -28.57
C ASP A 173 47.14 -15.12 -27.40
N VAL A 174 46.59 -15.05 -26.19
CA VAL A 174 47.30 -14.61 -24.98
C VAL A 174 47.81 -15.80 -24.15
N LYS A 175 47.33 -17.02 -24.44
CA LYS A 175 47.66 -18.23 -23.66
C LYS A 175 48.59 -19.18 -24.39
#